data_AF-A0A4Y1MVJ3-F1
#
_entry.id   AF-A0A4Y1MVJ3-F1
#
_cell.length_a   1.000
_cell.length_b   1.000
_cell.length_c   1.000
_cell.angle_alpha   90.00
_cell.angle_beta   90.00
_cell.angle_gamma   90.00
#
_symmetry.space_group_name_H-M   'P 1'
#
loop_
_entity.id
_entity.type
_entity.pdbx_description
1 polymer ?
#
loop_
_entity_poly.entity_id
_entity_poly.type
_entity_poly.pdbx_seq_one_letter_code
_entity_poly.pdbx_strand_id
1 'polypeptide(L)'
;MSSDLSPGPPPDLPAGATRPRRPRPGGTRPEGAPAEAGRPASRGSSRAVSSVAPWPWLDRGGRVSPFKTAVFLATLLPGLIAGLRWSTGTLGAEPYMEATHQTGLWAIRFLLISLAVTPLRYLAEWPRVVVLRRMLGLAALAYALAHLMLYVIDQRFDLFHVAGEILKRTYLTIGFAAVLGLCVLGWTSTDGAVRRMGRNWKRLHRLVFPIAGLGALHFFMQSKVDVSEAVLMAGFLLWLILWRLLPATRRTGFLPLLALVPLATLGTAVIEYGWYALATRVPAALVLRANLALGYGLRPAQWVALVALALAFLPVLVRLVRRLRPA
;
A
#
# COMPACT_ATOMS: atom_id res chain seq x y z
N MET A 1 -7.05 -40.17 40.85
CA MET A 1 -7.35 -41.43 40.14
C MET A 1 -8.01 -41.02 38.82
N SER A 2 -7.30 -40.47 37.83
CA SER A 2 -6.24 -41.05 36.98
C SER A 2 -6.78 -42.10 36.01
N SER A 3 -7.08 -41.68 34.78
CA SER A 3 -7.04 -42.43 33.51
C SER A 3 -7.73 -41.58 32.42
N ASP A 4 -7.05 -40.69 31.70
CA ASP A 4 -6.23 -40.95 30.51
C ASP A 4 -6.74 -42.08 29.60
N LEU A 5 -7.47 -41.70 28.54
CA LEU A 5 -7.83 -42.53 27.39
C LEU A 5 -7.42 -41.79 26.12
N SER A 6 -6.17 -42.00 25.72
CA SER A 6 -5.65 -41.62 24.42
C SER A 6 -5.91 -42.78 23.43
N PRO A 7 -6.51 -42.56 22.26
CA PRO A 7 -6.72 -43.62 21.27
C PRO A 7 -5.40 -43.97 20.56
N GLY A 8 -5.05 -45.25 20.56
CA GLY A 8 -3.84 -45.79 19.94
C GLY A 8 -3.81 -45.65 18.40
N PRO A 9 -2.61 -45.79 17.80
CA PRO A 9 -2.41 -45.63 16.36
C PRO A 9 -3.03 -46.79 15.55
N PRO A 10 -3.42 -46.54 14.29
CA PRO A 10 -3.99 -47.57 13.41
C PRO A 10 -2.93 -48.59 12.96
N PRO A 11 -3.33 -49.84 12.66
CA PRO A 11 -2.41 -50.91 12.30
C PRO A 11 -1.80 -50.74 10.90
N ASP A 12 -0.54 -51.15 10.80
CA ASP A 12 0.27 -51.16 9.57
C ASP A 12 -0.32 -52.08 8.50
N LEU A 13 -0.45 -51.55 7.27
CA LEU A 13 -0.80 -52.34 6.09
C LEU A 13 0.44 -53.08 5.57
N PRO A 14 0.34 -54.39 5.23
CA PRO A 14 1.48 -55.14 4.70
C PRO A 14 1.86 -54.66 3.30
N ALA A 15 3.17 -54.49 3.10
CA ALA A 15 3.79 -54.17 1.81
C ALA A 15 3.57 -55.32 0.81
N GLY A 16 2.95 -55.04 -0.35
CA GLY A 16 2.87 -56.03 -1.43
C GLY A 16 1.61 -56.03 -2.31
N ALA A 17 0.65 -55.11 -2.16
CA ALA A 17 -0.54 -55.08 -3.00
C ALA A 17 -0.38 -54.14 -4.22
N THR A 18 0.07 -54.70 -5.35
CA THR A 18 0.00 -54.09 -6.68
C THR A 18 -1.46 -53.90 -7.09
N ARG A 19 -1.87 -52.65 -7.36
CA ARG A 19 -3.20 -52.34 -7.91
C ARG A 19 -3.38 -53.02 -9.30
N PRO A 20 -4.51 -53.68 -9.59
CA PRO A 20 -4.76 -54.22 -10.91
C PRO A 20 -4.99 -53.09 -11.93
N ARG A 21 -4.23 -53.14 -13.04
CA ARG A 21 -4.42 -52.28 -14.22
C ARG A 21 -5.76 -52.60 -14.87
N ARG A 22 -6.60 -51.58 -15.10
CA ARG A 22 -7.80 -51.71 -15.95
C ARG A 22 -7.40 -52.02 -17.40
N PRO A 23 -8.13 -52.89 -18.13
CA PRO A 23 -7.90 -53.11 -19.55
C PRO A 23 -8.34 -51.88 -20.36
N ARG A 24 -7.53 -51.50 -21.35
CA ARG A 24 -7.92 -50.56 -22.41
C ARG A 24 -8.86 -51.27 -23.39
N PRO A 25 -9.99 -50.67 -23.81
CA PRO A 25 -10.78 -51.23 -24.90
C PRO A 25 -10.00 -51.05 -26.22
N GLY A 26 -9.72 -52.16 -26.90
CA GLY A 26 -9.23 -52.16 -28.26
C GLY A 26 -10.33 -51.70 -29.21
N GLY A 27 -10.11 -50.58 -29.89
CA GLY A 27 -10.91 -50.16 -31.03
C GLY A 27 -10.29 -50.71 -32.30
N THR A 28 -10.97 -51.68 -32.91
CA THR A 28 -10.78 -52.07 -34.30
C THR A 28 -11.21 -50.90 -35.20
N ARG A 29 -10.34 -50.46 -36.12
CA ARG A 29 -10.72 -49.55 -37.20
C ARG A 29 -11.53 -50.35 -38.23
N PRO A 30 -12.73 -49.91 -38.64
CA PRO A 30 -13.29 -50.34 -39.90
C PRO A 30 -12.57 -49.62 -41.04
N GLU A 31 -12.11 -50.43 -41.98
CA GLU A 31 -11.58 -50.04 -43.27
C GLU A 31 -12.76 -49.57 -44.16
N GLY A 32 -12.67 -48.36 -44.73
CA GLY A 32 -13.66 -47.85 -45.69
C GLY A 32 -14.45 -46.63 -45.21
N ALA A 33 -13.90 -45.43 -45.41
CA ALA A 33 -14.66 -44.20 -45.56
C ALA A 33 -13.89 -43.21 -46.47
N PRO A 34 -14.55 -42.51 -47.40
CA PRO A 34 -13.90 -41.77 -48.48
C PRO A 34 -13.26 -40.47 -47.99
N ALA A 35 -12.24 -40.02 -48.73
CA ALA A 35 -11.50 -38.80 -48.50
C ALA A 35 -12.43 -37.57 -48.52
N GLU A 36 -12.73 -37.04 -47.34
CA GLU A 36 -13.52 -35.81 -47.20
C GLU A 36 -12.61 -34.58 -47.34
N ALA A 37 -13.07 -33.66 -48.18
CA ALA A 37 -12.41 -32.47 -48.66
C ALA A 37 -11.83 -31.58 -47.55
N GLY A 38 -10.69 -30.98 -47.86
CA GLY A 38 -9.97 -30.04 -47.00
C GLY A 38 -10.86 -28.90 -46.52
N ARG A 39 -11.06 -28.85 -45.20
CA ARG A 39 -11.51 -27.63 -44.51
C ARG A 39 -10.38 -26.60 -44.58
N PRO A 40 -10.62 -25.37 -45.04
CA PRO A 40 -9.61 -24.33 -44.93
C PRO A 40 -9.34 -24.09 -43.44
N ALA A 41 -8.09 -24.29 -43.04
CA ALA A 41 -7.61 -23.90 -41.73
C ALA A 41 -8.02 -22.46 -41.47
N SER A 42 -8.92 -22.25 -40.52
CA SER A 42 -9.22 -20.92 -40.01
C SER A 42 -7.91 -20.39 -39.44
N ARG A 43 -7.20 -19.57 -40.24
CA ARG A 43 -6.11 -18.74 -39.77
C ARG A 43 -6.71 -17.87 -38.66
N GLY A 44 -6.57 -18.33 -37.42
CA GLY A 44 -6.87 -17.51 -36.26
C GLY A 44 -6.07 -16.25 -36.45
N SER A 45 -6.75 -15.14 -36.70
CA SER A 45 -6.11 -13.84 -36.66
C SER A 45 -5.56 -13.73 -35.24
N SER A 46 -4.26 -13.94 -35.08
CA SER A 46 -3.55 -13.46 -33.92
C SER A 46 -3.78 -11.97 -33.95
N ARG A 47 -4.81 -11.50 -33.23
CA ARG A 47 -5.01 -10.08 -32.98
C ARG A 47 -3.68 -9.63 -32.39
N ALA A 48 -2.90 -8.93 -33.21
CA ALA A 48 -1.70 -8.26 -32.77
C ALA A 48 -2.15 -7.47 -31.55
N VAL A 49 -1.69 -7.89 -30.37
CA VAL A 49 -1.87 -7.12 -29.15
C VAL A 49 -1.03 -5.88 -29.40
N SER A 50 -1.66 -4.86 -29.98
CA SER A 50 -1.06 -3.55 -30.16
C SER A 50 -0.52 -3.16 -28.78
N SER A 51 0.80 -3.10 -28.66
CA SER A 51 1.50 -2.67 -27.46
C SER A 51 1.28 -1.17 -27.31
N VAL A 52 0.06 -0.78 -26.92
CA VAL A 52 -0.26 0.61 -26.62
C VAL A 52 0.64 0.98 -25.43
N ALA A 53 1.42 2.05 -25.60
CA ALA A 53 2.26 2.58 -24.54
C ALA A 53 1.43 2.77 -23.27
N PRO A 54 1.90 2.31 -22.10
CA PRO A 54 1.10 2.25 -20.88
C PRO A 54 1.02 3.62 -20.21
N TRP A 55 0.41 4.59 -20.89
CA TRP A 55 0.19 5.92 -20.36
C TRP A 55 -0.76 5.88 -19.15
N PRO A 56 -0.55 6.71 -18.12
CA PRO A 56 -1.29 6.61 -16.86
C PRO A 56 -2.80 6.85 -17.03
N TRP A 57 -3.21 7.63 -18.02
CA TRP A 57 -4.63 7.89 -18.36
C TRP A 57 -5.28 6.80 -19.23
N LEU A 58 -4.56 5.78 -19.70
CA LEU A 58 -5.12 4.74 -20.58
C LEU A 58 -5.53 3.47 -19.82
N ASP A 59 -6.66 2.89 -20.20
CA ASP A 59 -7.06 1.55 -19.79
C ASP A 59 -6.29 0.47 -20.57
N ARG A 60 -6.45 -0.79 -20.16
CA ARG A 60 -5.78 -1.95 -20.80
C ARG A 60 -6.08 -2.08 -22.30
N GLY A 61 -7.19 -1.53 -22.76
CA GLY A 61 -7.56 -1.51 -24.18
C GLY A 61 -7.08 -0.26 -24.93
N GLY A 62 -6.21 0.56 -24.33
CA GLY A 62 -5.69 1.79 -24.96
C GLY A 62 -6.68 2.95 -25.01
N ARG A 63 -7.82 2.86 -24.31
CA ARG A 63 -8.83 3.93 -24.23
C ARG A 63 -8.55 4.86 -23.06
N VAL A 64 -8.83 6.16 -23.21
CA VAL A 64 -8.71 7.11 -22.10
C VAL A 64 -9.74 6.77 -21.02
N SER A 65 -9.27 6.70 -19.79
CA SER A 65 -10.06 6.38 -18.60
C SER A 65 -10.22 7.63 -17.75
N PRO A 66 -11.40 8.30 -17.77
CA PRO A 66 -11.61 9.54 -17.01
C PRO A 66 -11.24 9.39 -15.53
N PHE A 67 -11.51 8.21 -14.95
CA PHE A 67 -11.17 7.90 -13.58
C PHE A 67 -9.65 7.89 -13.32
N LYS A 68 -8.87 7.23 -14.18
CA LYS A 68 -7.40 7.22 -14.03
C LYS A 68 -6.81 8.60 -14.28
N THR A 69 -7.32 9.32 -15.28
CA THR A 69 -6.91 10.70 -15.58
C THR A 69 -7.16 11.62 -14.40
N ALA A 70 -8.36 11.58 -13.81
CA ALA A 70 -8.71 12.42 -12.66
C ALA A 70 -7.78 12.15 -11.46
N VAL A 71 -7.51 10.87 -11.15
CA VAL A 71 -6.60 10.54 -10.04
C VAL A 71 -5.15 10.91 -10.39
N PHE A 72 -4.73 10.80 -11.66
CA PHE A 72 -3.39 11.25 -12.08
C PHE A 72 -3.24 12.77 -11.89
N LEU A 73 -4.21 13.56 -12.35
CA LEU A 73 -4.22 15.00 -12.11
C LEU A 73 -4.24 15.33 -10.61
N ALA A 74 -5.01 14.59 -9.81
CA ALA A 74 -5.02 14.75 -8.36
C ALA A 74 -3.64 14.45 -7.73
N THR A 75 -2.84 13.54 -8.29
CA THR A 75 -1.46 13.31 -7.81
C THR A 75 -0.50 14.45 -8.17
N LEU A 76 -0.79 15.25 -9.21
CA LEU A 76 0.01 16.41 -9.58
C LEU A 76 -0.37 17.67 -8.78
N LEU A 77 -1.63 17.74 -8.32
CA LEU A 77 -2.20 18.92 -7.68
C LEU A 77 -1.35 19.47 -6.53
N PRO A 78 -0.80 18.67 -5.59
CA PRO A 78 0.03 19.21 -4.53
C PRO A 78 1.30 19.90 -5.01
N GLY A 79 1.99 19.30 -5.99
CA GLY A 79 3.16 19.90 -6.63
C GLY A 79 2.83 21.18 -7.39
N LEU A 80 1.66 21.24 -8.05
CA LEU A 80 1.18 22.45 -8.71
C LEU A 80 0.87 23.56 -7.71
N ILE A 81 0.22 23.24 -6.58
CA ILE A 81 -0.04 24.22 -5.51
C ILE A 81 1.28 24.72 -4.92
N ALA A 82 2.24 23.84 -4.64
CA ALA A 82 3.56 24.23 -4.14
C ALA A 82 4.30 25.14 -5.15
N GLY A 83 4.25 24.81 -6.45
CA GLY A 83 4.84 25.62 -7.51
C GLY A 83 4.17 26.99 -7.68
N LEU A 84 2.84 27.06 -7.53
CA LEU A 84 2.12 28.33 -7.54
C LEU A 84 2.46 29.19 -6.31
N ARG A 85 2.57 28.57 -5.14
CA ARG A 85 3.01 29.27 -3.92
C ARG A 85 4.45 29.76 -4.06
N TRP A 86 5.31 29.01 -4.75
CA TRP A 86 6.66 29.44 -5.08
C TRP A 86 6.65 30.68 -5.98
N SER A 87 5.93 30.64 -7.10
CA SER A 87 5.92 31.74 -8.06
C SER A 87 5.28 33.02 -7.52
N THR A 88 4.35 32.90 -6.57
CA THR A 88 3.71 34.02 -5.89
C THR A 88 4.46 34.50 -4.65
N GLY A 89 5.59 33.88 -4.28
CA GLY A 89 6.36 34.24 -3.09
C GLY A 89 5.67 33.91 -1.76
N THR A 90 4.65 33.03 -1.75
CA THR A 90 3.83 32.70 -0.57
C THR A 90 4.26 31.41 0.14
N LEU A 91 5.43 30.86 -0.19
CA LEU A 91 6.06 29.76 0.55
C LEU A 91 6.75 30.22 1.85
N GLY A 92 6.91 31.52 2.06
CA GLY A 92 7.56 32.10 3.23
C GLY A 92 9.05 32.37 3.02
N ALA A 93 9.75 32.65 4.12
CA ALA A 93 11.14 33.13 4.09
C ALA A 93 12.15 32.08 3.61
N GLU A 94 11.88 30.79 3.82
CA GLU A 94 12.77 29.68 3.46
C GLU A 94 12.05 28.74 2.47
N PRO A 95 11.91 29.13 1.19
CA PRO A 95 11.04 28.44 0.24
C PRO A 95 11.55 27.03 -0.11
N TYR A 96 12.87 26.80 -0.13
CA TYR A 96 13.44 25.47 -0.34
C TYR A 96 13.12 24.50 0.81
N MET A 97 13.20 24.96 2.05
CA MET A 97 12.85 24.16 3.21
C MET A 97 11.36 23.79 3.19
N GLU A 98 10.47 24.77 2.96
CA GLU A 98 9.03 24.52 2.89
C GLU A 98 8.68 23.58 1.73
N ALA A 99 9.24 23.79 0.54
CA ALA A 99 9.03 22.89 -0.60
C ALA A 99 9.52 21.47 -0.30
N THR A 100 10.65 21.34 0.40
CA THR A 100 11.18 20.04 0.85
C THR A 100 10.21 19.38 1.83
N HIS A 101 9.67 20.12 2.81
CA HIS A 101 8.69 19.58 3.76
C HIS A 101 7.40 19.14 3.06
N GLN A 102 6.86 19.96 2.16
CA GLN A 102 5.64 19.64 1.41
C GLN A 102 5.82 18.38 0.54
N THR A 103 6.93 18.28 -0.18
CA THR A 103 7.18 17.10 -1.03
C THR A 103 7.34 15.82 -0.21
N GLY A 104 8.02 15.88 0.95
CA GLY A 104 8.12 14.75 1.88
C GLY A 104 6.76 14.33 2.46
N LEU A 105 5.94 15.31 2.85
CA LEU A 105 4.60 15.08 3.37
C LEU A 105 3.68 14.40 2.33
N TRP A 106 3.71 14.86 1.09
CA TRP A 106 2.93 14.23 0.02
C TRP A 106 3.47 12.85 -0.38
N ALA A 107 4.78 12.61 -0.29
CA ALA A 107 5.35 11.29 -0.50
C ALA A 107 4.77 10.25 0.48
N ILE A 108 4.76 10.53 1.78
CA ILE A 108 4.19 9.60 2.77
C ILE A 108 2.67 9.47 2.63
N ARG A 109 1.94 10.55 2.34
CA ARG A 109 0.49 10.50 2.09
C ARG A 109 0.17 9.59 0.90
N PHE A 110 0.83 9.76 -0.25
CA PHE A 110 0.62 8.89 -1.41
C PHE A 110 1.02 7.44 -1.13
N LEU A 111 2.08 7.22 -0.37
CA LEU A 111 2.49 5.87 0.05
C LEU A 111 1.37 5.18 0.85
N LEU A 112 0.82 5.86 1.87
CA LEU A 112 -0.28 5.33 2.68
C LEU A 112 -1.57 5.15 1.88
N ILE A 113 -1.92 6.09 0.99
CA ILE A 113 -3.08 5.95 0.10
C ILE A 113 -2.91 4.73 -0.81
N SER A 114 -1.70 4.50 -1.35
CA SER A 114 -1.41 3.32 -2.17
C SER A 114 -1.61 2.00 -1.39
N LEU A 115 -1.25 2.01 -0.09
CA LEU A 115 -1.48 0.88 0.81
C LEU A 115 -2.98 0.72 1.13
N ALA A 116 -3.72 1.80 1.26
CA ALA A 116 -5.16 1.82 1.52
C ALA A 116 -6.01 1.32 0.35
N VAL A 117 -5.48 1.29 -0.89
CA VAL A 117 -6.17 0.68 -2.04
C VAL A 117 -6.61 -0.77 -1.78
N THR A 118 -5.81 -1.53 -1.02
CA THR A 118 -6.16 -2.93 -0.70
C THR A 118 -7.40 -3.03 0.21
N PRO A 119 -7.42 -2.45 1.42
CA PRO A 119 -8.61 -2.48 2.26
C PRO A 119 -9.80 -1.89 1.54
N LEU A 120 -9.65 -0.76 0.84
CA LEU A 120 -10.77 -0.12 0.15
C LEU A 120 -11.43 -1.02 -0.89
N ARG A 121 -10.64 -1.81 -1.64
CA ARG A 121 -11.16 -2.82 -2.57
C ARG A 121 -12.15 -3.79 -1.89
N TYR A 122 -11.83 -4.23 -0.68
CA TYR A 122 -12.65 -5.20 0.06
C TYR A 122 -13.79 -4.53 0.82
N LEU A 123 -13.51 -3.44 1.53
CA LEU A 123 -14.47 -2.76 2.39
C LEU A 123 -15.55 -2.01 1.59
N ALA A 124 -15.18 -1.38 0.47
CA ALA A 124 -16.12 -0.70 -0.41
C ALA A 124 -16.70 -1.60 -1.50
N GLU A 125 -16.31 -2.88 -1.54
CA GLU A 125 -16.63 -3.81 -2.64
C GLU A 125 -16.36 -3.20 -4.03
N TRP A 126 -15.21 -2.52 -4.17
CA TRP A 126 -14.84 -1.76 -5.37
C TRP A 126 -13.58 -2.34 -6.04
N PRO A 127 -13.68 -3.45 -6.81
CA PRO A 127 -12.52 -4.09 -7.45
C PRO A 127 -11.69 -3.18 -8.35
N ARG A 128 -12.33 -2.21 -9.03
CA ARG A 128 -11.67 -1.31 -9.98
C ARG A 128 -10.63 -0.42 -9.32
N VAL A 129 -10.74 -0.11 -8.02
CA VAL A 129 -9.78 0.76 -7.30
C VAL A 129 -8.34 0.23 -7.36
N VAL A 130 -8.15 -1.07 -7.55
CA VAL A 130 -6.82 -1.71 -7.64
C VAL A 130 -5.96 -1.12 -8.76
N VAL A 131 -6.57 -0.60 -9.84
CA VAL A 131 -5.83 0.01 -10.96
C VAL A 131 -5.05 1.25 -10.54
N LEU A 132 -5.45 1.90 -9.44
CA LEU A 132 -4.80 3.12 -8.92
C LEU A 132 -3.52 2.83 -8.13
N ARG A 133 -3.34 1.59 -7.64
CA ARG A 133 -2.24 1.25 -6.71
C ARG A 133 -0.87 1.63 -7.27
N ARG A 134 -0.59 1.23 -8.52
CA ARG A 134 0.70 1.50 -9.16
C ARG A 134 0.90 3.00 -9.36
N MET A 135 -0.14 3.71 -9.76
CA MET A 135 -0.07 5.15 -9.98
C MET A 135 0.22 5.91 -8.69
N LEU A 136 -0.47 5.58 -7.59
CA LEU A 136 -0.24 6.17 -6.28
C LEU A 136 1.14 5.81 -5.71
N GLY A 137 1.60 4.58 -5.90
CA GLY A 137 2.94 4.16 -5.48
C GLY A 137 4.05 4.89 -6.26
N LEU A 138 3.86 5.10 -7.57
CA LEU A 138 4.80 5.89 -8.38
C LEU A 138 4.74 7.38 -8.04
N ALA A 139 3.57 7.92 -7.70
CA ALA A 139 3.46 9.27 -7.17
C ALA A 139 4.24 9.41 -5.85
N ALA A 140 4.10 8.46 -4.92
CA ALA A 140 4.90 8.46 -3.68
C ALA A 140 6.41 8.48 -3.96
N LEU A 141 6.89 7.66 -4.92
CA LEU A 141 8.29 7.67 -5.35
C LEU A 141 8.68 9.01 -5.99
N ALA A 142 7.87 9.56 -6.89
CA ALA A 142 8.17 10.82 -7.55
C ALA A 142 8.31 11.98 -6.54
N TYR A 143 7.42 12.06 -5.55
CA TYR A 143 7.50 13.05 -4.49
C TYR A 143 8.68 12.80 -3.54
N ALA A 144 9.01 11.54 -3.24
CA ALA A 144 10.19 11.20 -2.45
C ALA A 144 11.51 11.58 -3.16
N LEU A 145 11.57 11.39 -4.49
CA LEU A 145 12.70 11.86 -5.30
C LEU A 145 12.74 13.38 -5.37
N ALA A 146 11.60 14.05 -5.56
CA ALA A 146 11.52 15.51 -5.51
C ALA A 146 12.00 16.06 -4.16
N HIS A 147 11.62 15.41 -3.05
CA HIS A 147 12.09 15.74 -1.71
C HIS A 147 13.62 15.66 -1.59
N LEU A 148 14.23 14.55 -2.05
CA LEU A 148 15.69 14.43 -2.08
C LEU A 148 16.35 15.43 -3.02
N MET A 149 15.77 15.68 -4.19
CA MET A 149 16.31 16.65 -5.16
C MET A 149 16.24 18.08 -4.63
N LEU A 150 15.18 18.48 -3.95
CA LEU A 150 15.08 19.80 -3.32
C LEU A 150 16.15 19.98 -2.24
N TYR A 151 16.44 18.94 -1.45
CA TYR A 151 17.57 18.95 -0.53
C TYR A 151 18.92 19.11 -1.26
N VAL A 152 19.15 18.39 -2.36
CA VAL A 152 20.38 18.54 -3.16
C VAL A 152 20.51 19.94 -3.76
N ILE A 153 19.41 20.51 -4.25
CA ILE A 153 19.37 21.87 -4.80
C ILE A 153 19.68 22.90 -3.71
N ASP A 154 19.11 22.73 -2.52
CA ASP A 154 19.37 23.58 -1.35
C ASP A 154 20.85 23.54 -0.94
N GLN A 155 21.49 22.37 -1.07
CA GLN A 155 22.94 22.17 -0.91
C GLN A 155 23.77 22.57 -2.15
N ARG A 156 23.20 23.35 -3.07
CA ARG A 156 23.89 23.88 -4.28
C ARG A 156 24.52 22.80 -5.16
N PHE A 157 23.95 21.61 -5.18
CA PHE A 157 24.47 20.44 -5.91
C PHE A 157 25.85 19.95 -5.46
N ASP A 158 26.33 20.30 -4.26
CA ASP A 158 27.53 19.70 -3.68
C ASP A 158 27.23 18.27 -3.19
N LEU A 159 27.42 17.30 -4.09
CA LEU A 159 27.08 15.90 -3.82
C LEU A 159 27.99 15.27 -2.75
N PHE A 160 29.22 15.73 -2.60
CA PHE A 160 30.13 15.24 -1.55
C PHE A 160 29.67 15.73 -0.17
N HIS A 161 29.28 17.00 -0.07
CA HIS A 161 28.68 17.54 1.14
C HIS A 161 27.37 16.82 1.49
N VAL A 162 26.47 16.67 0.52
CA VAL A 162 25.19 15.94 0.69
C VAL A 162 25.43 14.52 1.20
N ALA A 163 26.33 13.76 0.58
CA ALA A 163 26.63 12.40 1.00
C ALA A 163 27.23 12.37 2.42
N GLY A 164 28.12 13.31 2.74
CA GLY A 164 28.68 13.48 4.07
C GLY A 164 27.62 13.76 5.14
N GLU A 165 26.68 14.65 4.87
CA GLU A 165 25.58 14.96 5.80
C GLU A 165 24.62 13.77 5.96
N ILE A 166 24.29 13.06 4.88
CA ILE A 166 23.44 11.86 4.93
C ILE A 166 24.05 10.78 5.83
N LEU A 167 25.38 10.61 5.80
CA LEU A 167 26.08 9.64 6.63
C LEU A 167 26.20 10.08 8.09
N LYS A 168 26.38 11.38 8.35
CA LYS A 168 26.57 11.93 9.70
C LYS A 168 25.26 12.07 10.47
N ARG A 169 24.14 12.34 9.79
CA ARG A 169 22.84 12.58 10.43
C ARG A 169 21.92 11.37 10.29
N THR A 170 21.64 10.72 11.42
CA THR A 170 20.84 9.48 11.47
C THR A 170 19.47 9.62 10.78
N TYR A 171 18.78 10.75 10.94
CA TYR A 171 17.48 10.95 10.30
C TYR A 171 17.59 11.02 8.77
N LEU A 172 18.66 11.62 8.22
CA LEU A 172 18.92 11.64 6.78
C LEU A 172 19.26 10.23 6.26
N THR A 173 20.05 9.46 7.01
CA THR A 173 20.35 8.06 6.65
C THR A 173 19.06 7.23 6.56
N ILE A 174 18.16 7.36 7.53
CA ILE A 174 16.86 6.65 7.56
C ILE A 174 15.99 7.07 6.37
N GLY A 175 15.89 8.38 6.10
CA GLY A 175 15.14 8.91 4.95
C GLY A 175 15.70 8.41 3.62
N PHE A 176 17.03 8.43 3.46
CA PHE A 176 17.72 7.95 2.27
C PHE A 176 17.51 6.45 2.05
N ALA A 177 17.58 5.63 3.11
CA ALA A 177 17.26 4.21 3.03
C ALA A 177 15.81 3.95 2.56
N ALA A 178 14.85 4.74 3.04
CA ALA A 178 13.46 4.66 2.58
C ALA A 178 13.33 5.03 1.08
N VAL A 179 14.02 6.08 0.63
CA VAL A 179 14.06 6.49 -0.79
C VAL A 179 14.65 5.38 -1.66
N LEU A 180 15.79 4.80 -1.28
CA LEU A 180 16.39 3.68 -2.00
C LEU A 180 15.44 2.48 -2.10
N GLY A 181 14.76 2.15 -1.00
CA GLY A 181 13.74 1.12 -0.98
C GLY A 181 12.60 1.42 -1.97
N LEU A 182 12.09 2.65 -1.99
CA LEU A 182 11.07 3.09 -2.95
C LEU A 182 11.58 3.02 -4.39
N CYS A 183 12.84 3.39 -4.66
CA CYS A 183 13.45 3.27 -5.99
C CYS A 183 13.47 1.82 -6.48
N VAL A 184 13.86 0.88 -5.62
CA VAL A 184 13.84 -0.57 -5.95
C VAL A 184 12.41 -1.04 -6.28
N LEU A 185 11.41 -0.63 -5.49
CA LEU A 185 10.01 -0.97 -5.76
C LEU A 185 9.48 -0.32 -7.05
N GLY A 186 9.81 0.94 -7.30
CA GLY A 186 9.43 1.67 -8.52
C GLY A 186 10.03 1.05 -9.78
N TRP A 187 11.33 0.73 -9.74
CA TRP A 187 12.02 0.07 -10.86
C TRP A 187 11.41 -1.30 -11.19
N THR A 188 10.98 -2.04 -10.17
CA THR A 188 10.33 -3.35 -10.31
C THR A 188 8.80 -3.28 -10.49
N SER A 189 8.24 -2.09 -10.69
CA SER A 189 6.80 -1.90 -10.92
C SER A 189 6.38 -1.99 -12.41
N THR A 190 7.29 -2.31 -13.32
CA THR A 190 6.97 -2.49 -14.76
C THR A 190 6.32 -3.84 -15.03
N ASP A 191 5.46 -3.94 -16.05
CA ASP A 191 4.78 -5.20 -16.39
C ASP A 191 5.80 -6.31 -16.75
N GLY A 192 6.92 -5.92 -17.37
CA GLY A 192 8.03 -6.83 -17.64
C GLY A 192 8.72 -7.35 -16.38
N ALA A 193 8.94 -6.51 -15.36
CA ALA A 193 9.51 -6.95 -14.08
C ALA A 193 8.54 -7.87 -13.31
N VAL A 194 7.24 -7.52 -13.29
CA VAL A 194 6.19 -8.33 -12.66
C VAL A 194 6.15 -9.73 -13.28
N ARG A 195 6.18 -9.83 -14.62
CA ARG A 195 6.20 -11.12 -15.34
C ARG A 195 7.47 -11.92 -15.06
N ARG A 196 8.65 -11.29 -15.12
CA ARG A 196 9.95 -11.96 -14.92
C ARG A 196 10.14 -12.51 -13.51
N MET A 197 9.72 -11.75 -12.48
CA MET A 197 9.96 -12.13 -11.08
C MET A 197 8.91 -13.08 -10.49
N GLY A 198 7.71 -13.14 -11.06
CA GLY A 198 6.63 -14.02 -10.61
C GLY A 198 6.33 -13.89 -9.10
N ARG A 199 6.51 -14.98 -8.33
CA ARG A 199 6.21 -15.02 -6.89
C ARG A 199 7.16 -14.13 -6.06
N ASN A 200 8.40 -13.94 -6.50
CA ASN A 200 9.38 -13.13 -5.80
C ASN A 200 9.02 -11.63 -5.85
N TRP A 201 8.28 -11.20 -6.87
CA TRP A 201 7.78 -9.82 -6.96
C TRP A 201 6.96 -9.43 -5.72
N LYS A 202 6.05 -10.33 -5.29
CA LYS A 202 5.22 -10.11 -4.10
C LYS A 202 6.04 -10.08 -2.82
N ARG A 203 7.12 -10.88 -2.73
CA ARG A 203 8.04 -10.88 -1.58
C ARG A 203 8.78 -9.56 -1.50
N LEU A 204 9.34 -9.08 -2.62
CA LEU A 204 10.01 -7.79 -2.70
C LEU A 204 9.06 -6.64 -2.34
N HIS A 205 7.86 -6.62 -2.92
CA HIS A 205 6.89 -5.55 -2.66
C HIS A 205 6.27 -5.58 -1.26
N ARG A 206 6.53 -6.61 -0.44
CA ARG A 206 6.21 -6.56 0.99
C ARG A 206 7.14 -5.63 1.76
N LEU A 207 8.31 -5.28 1.21
CA LEU A 207 9.20 -4.28 1.81
C LEU A 207 8.57 -2.89 1.89
N VAL A 208 7.45 -2.65 1.19
CA VAL A 208 6.70 -1.40 1.32
C VAL A 208 6.29 -1.08 2.77
N PHE A 209 6.04 -2.09 3.62
CA PHE A 209 5.68 -1.87 5.03
C PHE A 209 6.86 -1.37 5.87
N PRO A 210 8.04 -2.04 5.88
CA PRO A 210 9.19 -1.47 6.56
C PRO A 210 9.64 -0.14 5.94
N ILE A 211 9.55 0.05 4.62
CA ILE A 211 9.83 1.35 3.97
C ILE A 211 8.88 2.44 4.48
N ALA A 212 7.58 2.17 4.58
CA ALA A 212 6.62 3.11 5.15
C ALA A 212 6.91 3.40 6.64
N GLY A 213 7.35 2.39 7.40
CA GLY A 213 7.81 2.55 8.78
C GLY A 213 9.04 3.45 8.89
N LEU A 214 10.05 3.26 8.03
CA LEU A 214 11.23 4.14 7.94
C LEU A 214 10.82 5.56 7.56
N GLY A 215 9.91 5.73 6.59
CA GLY A 215 9.38 7.03 6.21
C GLY A 215 8.65 7.74 7.36
N ALA A 216 7.84 7.02 8.12
CA ALA A 216 7.17 7.56 9.31
C ALA A 216 8.19 7.95 10.40
N LEU A 217 9.18 7.10 10.68
CA LEU A 217 10.24 7.39 11.65
C LEU A 217 11.08 8.61 11.23
N HIS A 218 11.46 8.70 9.95
CA HIS A 218 12.13 9.87 9.40
C HIS A 218 11.29 11.14 9.61
N PHE A 219 9.98 11.05 9.37
CA PHE A 219 9.08 12.18 9.57
C PHE A 219 9.01 12.61 11.05
N PHE A 220 8.98 11.66 11.98
CA PHE A 220 9.10 11.96 13.41
C PHE A 220 10.39 12.70 13.76
N MET A 221 11.54 12.20 13.29
CA MET A 221 12.86 12.78 13.59
C MET A 221 13.05 14.18 13.02
N GLN A 222 12.46 14.46 11.85
CA GLN A 222 12.51 15.76 11.19
C GLN A 222 11.52 16.76 11.81
N SER A 223 10.45 16.27 12.44
CA SER A 223 9.46 17.11 13.10
C SER A 223 10.09 17.80 14.32
N LYS A 224 9.68 19.04 14.56
CA LYS A 224 10.10 19.80 15.75
C LYS A 224 9.29 19.33 16.97
N VAL A 225 8.76 20.26 17.76
CA VAL A 225 7.96 19.92 18.95
C VAL A 225 6.59 19.35 18.58
N ASP A 226 5.98 19.84 17.50
CA ASP A 226 4.71 19.31 17.01
C ASP A 226 4.96 18.15 16.04
N VAL A 227 4.57 16.95 16.47
CA VAL A 227 4.67 15.72 15.70
C VAL A 227 3.31 15.18 15.27
N SER A 228 2.25 15.99 15.39
CA SER A 228 0.86 15.55 15.19
C SER A 228 0.63 14.88 13.84
N GLU A 229 1.18 15.45 12.76
CA GLU A 229 1.07 14.86 11.42
C GLU A 229 1.83 13.53 11.30
N ALA A 230 3.04 13.43 11.88
CA ALA A 230 3.83 12.20 11.88
C ALA A 230 3.11 11.08 12.64
N VAL A 231 2.54 11.40 13.81
CA VAL A 231 1.70 10.48 14.60
C VAL A 231 0.48 10.04 13.81
N LEU A 232 -0.21 10.96 13.13
CA LEU A 232 -1.39 10.64 12.33
C LEU A 232 -1.04 9.67 11.19
N MET A 233 0.05 9.93 10.46
CA MET A 233 0.51 9.04 9.39
C MET A 233 0.93 7.67 9.94
N ALA A 234 1.61 7.62 11.08
CA ALA A 234 1.99 6.38 11.74
C ALA A 234 0.77 5.58 12.24
N GLY A 235 -0.25 6.25 12.76
CA GLY A 235 -1.50 5.64 13.19
C GLY A 235 -2.29 5.03 12.02
N PHE A 236 -2.35 5.73 10.88
CA PHE A 236 -2.93 5.16 9.65
C PHE A 236 -2.12 3.97 9.14
N LEU A 237 -0.78 4.02 9.18
CA LEU A 237 0.07 2.88 8.84
C LEU A 237 -0.19 1.69 9.77
N LEU A 238 -0.31 1.94 11.08
CA LEU A 238 -0.61 0.92 12.08
C LEU A 238 -1.96 0.26 11.78
N TRP A 239 -3.02 1.04 11.54
CA TRP A 239 -4.33 0.50 11.17
C TRP A 239 -4.24 -0.37 9.89
N LEU A 240 -3.49 0.10 8.88
CA LEU A 240 -3.27 -0.64 7.64
C LEU A 240 -2.54 -1.97 7.84
N ILE A 241 -1.61 -2.04 8.80
CA ILE A 241 -0.91 -3.28 9.19
C ILE A 241 -1.88 -4.20 9.94
N LEU A 242 -2.58 -3.70 10.97
CA LEU A 242 -3.53 -4.47 11.75
C LEU A 242 -4.63 -5.10 10.87
N TRP A 243 -5.20 -4.34 9.93
CA TRP A 243 -6.19 -4.87 8.97
C TRP A 243 -5.63 -6.03 8.12
N ARG A 244 -4.35 -6.01 7.77
CA ARG A 244 -3.72 -7.09 6.98
C ARG A 244 -3.48 -8.36 7.78
N LEU A 245 -3.27 -8.21 9.09
CA LEU A 245 -3.12 -9.34 10.01
C LEU A 245 -4.45 -10.07 10.24
N LEU A 246 -5.60 -9.42 9.96
CA LEU A 246 -6.88 -10.11 10.00
C LEU A 246 -6.94 -11.27 8.98
N PRO A 247 -7.49 -12.44 9.39
CA PRO A 247 -7.79 -13.54 8.48
C PRO A 247 -8.66 -13.08 7.31
N ALA A 248 -8.43 -13.64 6.12
CA ALA A 248 -9.12 -13.20 4.90
C ALA A 248 -10.65 -13.23 5.01
N THR A 249 -11.21 -14.19 5.77
CA THR A 249 -12.64 -14.35 6.04
C THR A 249 -13.23 -13.25 6.94
N ARG A 250 -12.40 -12.57 7.73
CA ARG A 250 -12.82 -11.57 8.73
C ARG A 250 -12.60 -10.12 8.29
N ARG A 251 -11.91 -9.89 7.16
CA ARG A 251 -11.50 -8.55 6.69
C ARG A 251 -12.64 -7.58 6.36
N THR A 252 -13.86 -8.08 6.21
CA THR A 252 -15.07 -7.29 5.90
C THR A 252 -16.17 -7.46 6.95
N GLY A 253 -15.87 -8.14 8.06
CA GLY A 253 -16.80 -8.33 9.17
C GLY A 253 -16.85 -7.08 10.04
N PHE A 254 -18.05 -6.68 10.46
CA PHE A 254 -18.23 -5.50 11.32
C PHE A 254 -17.49 -5.64 12.66
N LEU A 255 -17.65 -6.77 13.36
CA LEU A 255 -17.01 -6.97 14.67
C LEU A 255 -15.46 -6.95 14.62
N PRO A 256 -14.79 -7.67 13.69
CA PRO A 256 -13.34 -7.55 13.54
C PRO A 256 -12.87 -6.12 13.24
N LEU A 257 -13.60 -5.38 12.40
CA LEU A 257 -13.23 -4.00 12.05
C LEU A 257 -13.48 -3.03 13.21
N LEU A 258 -14.56 -3.23 13.97
CA LEU A 258 -14.86 -2.46 15.17
C LEU A 258 -13.78 -2.69 16.24
N ALA A 259 -13.29 -3.92 16.39
CA ALA A 259 -12.19 -4.24 17.29
C ALA A 259 -10.86 -3.57 16.88
N LEU A 260 -10.66 -3.24 15.60
CA LEU A 260 -9.49 -2.49 15.15
C LEU A 260 -9.51 -1.02 15.59
N VAL A 261 -10.67 -0.45 15.90
CA VAL A 261 -10.80 0.96 16.32
C VAL A 261 -10.00 1.21 17.61
N PRO A 262 -10.31 0.57 18.76
CA PRO A 262 -9.55 0.81 19.98
C PRO A 262 -8.09 0.38 19.85
N LEU A 263 -7.78 -0.68 19.10
CA LEU A 263 -6.39 -1.13 18.88
C LEU A 263 -5.56 -0.08 18.12
N ALA A 264 -6.10 0.49 17.05
CA ALA A 264 -5.42 1.52 16.27
C ALA A 264 -5.33 2.84 17.06
N THR A 265 -6.37 3.24 17.77
CA THR A 265 -6.40 4.46 18.59
C THR A 265 -5.39 4.38 19.74
N LEU A 266 -5.42 3.32 20.54
CA LEU A 266 -4.48 3.12 21.64
C LEU A 266 -3.05 2.97 21.14
N GLY A 267 -2.84 2.21 20.06
CA GLY A 267 -1.51 2.06 19.47
C GLY A 267 -0.96 3.39 18.93
N THR A 268 -1.81 4.25 18.35
CA THR A 268 -1.41 5.60 17.93
C THR A 268 -1.01 6.47 19.12
N ALA A 269 -1.80 6.47 20.20
CA ALA A 269 -1.48 7.21 21.42
C ALA A 269 -0.19 6.69 22.09
N VAL A 270 0.07 5.38 22.05
CA VAL A 270 1.31 4.77 22.56
C VAL A 270 2.51 5.19 21.71
N ILE A 271 2.37 5.23 20.38
CA ILE A 271 3.44 5.72 19.48
C ILE A 271 3.77 7.18 19.81
N GLU A 272 2.76 8.04 19.95
CA GLU A 272 2.95 9.45 20.32
C GLU A 272 3.61 9.60 21.69
N TYR A 273 3.10 8.90 22.70
CA TYR A 273 3.68 8.87 24.04
C TYR A 273 5.14 8.42 24.02
N GLY A 274 5.44 7.32 23.32
CA GLY A 274 6.79 6.77 23.20
C GLY A 274 7.75 7.75 22.53
N TRP A 275 7.30 8.47 21.49
CA TRP A 275 8.12 9.50 20.85
C TRP A 275 8.46 10.62 21.84
N TYR A 276 7.46 11.18 22.53
CA TYR A 276 7.70 12.25 23.49
C TYR A 276 8.55 11.78 24.69
N ALA A 277 8.35 10.56 25.17
CA ALA A 277 9.07 10.01 26.31
C ALA A 277 10.55 9.69 26.01
N LEU A 278 10.88 9.26 24.80
CA LEU A 278 12.21 8.77 24.44
C LEU A 278 13.04 9.78 23.65
N ALA A 279 12.40 10.55 22.77
CA ALA A 279 13.09 11.40 21.80
C ALA A 279 12.99 12.90 22.14
N THR A 280 12.17 13.29 23.11
CA THR A 280 11.96 14.70 23.45
C THR A 280 12.11 14.97 24.95
N ARG A 281 12.17 16.26 25.33
CA ARG A 281 12.15 16.70 26.73
C ARG A 281 10.74 17.09 27.22
N VAL A 282 9.70 16.83 26.43
CA VAL A 282 8.32 17.20 26.77
C VAL A 282 7.71 16.13 27.69
N PRO A 283 6.94 16.50 28.74
CA PRO A 283 6.33 15.53 29.64
C PRO A 283 5.29 14.65 28.92
N ALA A 284 5.66 13.41 28.59
CA ALA A 284 4.81 12.50 27.83
C ALA A 284 3.47 12.18 28.50
N ALA A 285 3.43 12.18 29.85
CA ALA A 285 2.20 12.00 30.61
C ALA A 285 1.16 13.11 30.34
N LEU A 286 1.59 14.35 30.10
CA LEU A 286 0.69 15.45 29.73
C LEU A 286 0.13 15.25 28.32
N VAL A 287 0.96 14.79 27.39
CA VAL A 287 0.52 14.47 26.02
C VAL A 287 -0.51 13.34 26.02
N LEU A 288 -0.28 12.29 26.82
CA LEU A 288 -1.24 11.19 26.97
C LEU A 288 -2.58 11.66 27.55
N ARG A 289 -2.54 12.49 28.59
CA ARG A 289 -3.76 13.10 29.16
C ARG A 289 -4.49 13.94 28.11
N ALA A 290 -3.76 14.67 27.29
CA ALA A 290 -4.33 15.48 26.23
C ALA A 290 -5.00 14.65 25.13
N ASN A 291 -4.55 13.43 24.85
CA ASN A 291 -5.23 12.50 23.95
C ASN A 291 -6.62 12.07 24.45
N LEU A 292 -6.84 12.09 25.77
CA LEU A 292 -8.11 11.75 26.39
C LEU A 292 -9.05 12.96 26.52
N ALA A 293 -8.52 14.18 26.38
CA ALA A 293 -9.30 15.40 26.45
C ALA A 293 -9.86 15.78 25.06
N LEU A 294 -11.17 16.04 24.98
CA LEU A 294 -11.84 16.52 23.75
C LEU A 294 -11.85 18.06 23.65
N GLY A 295 -11.42 18.77 24.70
CA GLY A 295 -11.52 20.22 24.80
C GLY A 295 -10.52 21.03 23.97
N TYR A 296 -9.53 20.39 23.33
CA TYR A 296 -8.42 21.07 22.62
C TYR A 296 -8.38 20.77 21.12
N GLY A 297 -9.51 20.34 20.54
CA GLY A 297 -9.59 19.87 19.16
C GLY A 297 -9.20 18.40 19.01
N LEU A 298 -9.35 17.88 17.79
CA LEU A 298 -9.13 16.46 17.50
C LEU A 298 -7.64 16.13 17.44
N ARG A 299 -7.18 15.30 18.38
CA ARG A 299 -5.82 14.76 18.43
C ARG A 299 -5.60 13.68 17.36
N PRO A 300 -4.35 13.36 16.98
CA PRO A 300 -4.05 12.34 15.98
C PRO A 300 -4.71 10.99 16.25
N ALA A 301 -4.66 10.49 17.50
CA ALA A 301 -5.29 9.22 17.87
C ALA A 301 -6.82 9.24 17.70
N GLN A 302 -7.45 10.39 17.93
CA GLN A 302 -8.89 10.59 17.77
C GLN A 302 -9.28 10.63 16.29
N TRP A 303 -8.48 11.28 15.43
CA TRP A 303 -8.64 11.21 13.97
C TRP A 303 -8.52 9.77 13.44
N VAL A 304 -7.53 9.01 13.93
CA VAL A 304 -7.40 7.58 13.59
C VAL A 304 -8.63 6.80 14.04
N ALA A 305 -9.18 7.09 15.24
CA ALA A 305 -10.40 6.47 15.73
C ALA A 305 -11.60 6.73 14.78
N LEU A 306 -11.81 7.99 14.40
CA LEU A 306 -12.90 8.39 13.50
C LEU A 306 -12.80 7.69 12.14
N VAL A 307 -11.62 7.68 11.54
CA VAL A 307 -11.40 7.00 10.25
C VAL A 307 -11.57 5.48 10.38
N ALA A 308 -11.01 4.87 11.42
CA ALA A 308 -11.15 3.43 11.67
C ALA A 308 -12.63 3.04 11.87
N LEU A 309 -13.39 3.86 12.60
CA LEU A 309 -14.82 3.67 12.82
C LEU A 309 -15.59 3.78 11.50
N ALA A 310 -15.33 4.82 10.69
CA ALA A 310 -15.94 4.96 9.37
C ALA A 310 -15.65 3.75 8.48
N LEU A 311 -14.42 3.22 8.50
CA LEU A 311 -14.04 2.02 7.77
C LEU A 311 -14.71 0.74 8.29
N ALA A 312 -15.07 0.67 9.57
CA ALA A 312 -15.83 -0.43 10.14
C ALA A 312 -17.29 -0.43 9.65
N PHE A 313 -17.91 0.75 9.50
CA PHE A 313 -19.27 0.90 8.98
C PHE A 313 -19.37 0.80 7.46
N LEU A 314 -18.29 1.09 6.72
CA LEU A 314 -18.29 1.13 5.26
C LEU A 314 -18.86 -0.14 4.59
N PRO A 315 -18.48 -1.39 4.96
CA PRO A 315 -19.06 -2.59 4.36
C PRO A 315 -20.56 -2.74 4.63
N VAL A 316 -21.03 -2.31 5.81
CA VAL A 316 -22.45 -2.37 6.18
C VAL A 316 -23.25 -1.42 5.29
N LEU A 317 -22.77 -0.18 5.16
CA LEU A 317 -23.40 0.83 4.31
C LEU A 317 -23.44 0.39 2.85
N VAL A 318 -22.35 -0.15 2.31
CA VAL A 318 -22.28 -0.62 0.92
C VAL A 318 -23.30 -1.74 0.65
N ARG A 319 -23.42 -2.71 1.57
CA ARG A 319 -24.41 -3.79 1.44
C ARG A 319 -25.83 -3.28 1.54
N LEU A 320 -26.09 -2.33 2.44
CA LEU A 320 -27.40 -1.69 2.59
C LEU A 320 -27.81 -0.96 1.31
N VAL A 321 -26.94 -0.09 0.78
CA VAL A 321 -27.19 0.67 -0.45
C VAL A 321 -27.44 -0.27 -1.64
N ARG A 322 -26.71 -1.38 -1.75
CA ARG A 322 -26.95 -2.36 -2.82
C ARG A 322 -28.29 -3.07 -2.70
N ARG A 323 -28.73 -3.39 -1.48
CA ARG A 323 -30.06 -4.00 -1.25
C ARG A 323 -31.21 -3.03 -1.60
N LEU A 324 -30.99 -1.74 -1.45
CA LEU A 324 -31.99 -0.70 -1.74
C LEU A 324 -32.05 -0.27 -3.20
N ARG A 325 -31.10 -0.67 -4.06
CA ARG A 325 -31.16 -0.36 -5.49
C ARG A 325 -32.17 -1.30 -6.17
N PRO A 326 -33.26 -0.77 -6.77
CA PRO A 326 -34.15 -1.59 -7.58
C PRO A 326 -33.38 -2.16 -8.79
N ALA A 327 -33.75 -3.39 -9.17
CA ALA A 327 -33.15 -4.14 -10.27
C ALA A 327 -33.34 -3.47 -11.63
#